data_AF-A0A928EAX8-F1
#
_entry.id   AF-A0A928EAX8-F1
#
_cell.length_a   1.000
_cell.length_b   1.000
_cell.length_c   1.000
_cell.angle_alpha   90.00
_cell.angle_beta   90.00
_cell.angle_gamma   90.00
#
_symmetry.space_group_name_H-M   'P 1'
#
loop_
_entity.id
_entity.type
_entity.pdbx_description
1 polymer ?
#
loop_
_entity_poly.entity_id
_entity_poly.type
_entity_poly.pdbx_seq_one_letter_code
_entity_poly.pdbx_strand_id
1 'polypeptide(L)'
;MSPSSDMRTKSPHYGALQKLVDSLFDREDADTLTAEQIAERVLHPAKVRRLDVIIAAESLDLPGELLEIVNLLPPGTFTRHRLCTQLNSAIGGHAWGQRYGTVE
;
A
#
# COMPACT_ATOMS: atom_id res chain seq x y z
N MET A 1 -13.17 -24.01 16.01
CA MET A 1 -13.19 -22.60 16.43
C MET A 1 -11.76 -22.16 16.64
N SER A 2 -11.17 -21.46 15.67
CA SER A 2 -9.83 -20.90 15.81
C SER A 2 -9.86 -19.73 16.81
N PRO A 3 -8.81 -19.52 17.60
CA PRO A 3 -8.84 -18.50 18.65
C PRO A 3 -8.93 -17.12 18.01
N SER A 4 -9.85 -16.29 18.49
CA SER A 4 -9.88 -14.86 18.21
C SER A 4 -8.48 -14.30 18.45
N SER A 5 -7.77 -13.99 17.37
CA SER A 5 -6.52 -13.25 17.43
C SER A 5 -6.82 -11.92 18.11
N ASP A 6 -6.08 -11.60 19.17
CA ASP A 6 -6.16 -10.29 19.81
C ASP A 6 -5.81 -9.21 18.77
N MET A 7 -6.82 -8.43 18.35
CA MET A 7 -6.70 -7.34 17.37
C MET A 7 -5.79 -6.20 17.85
N ARG A 8 -5.40 -6.20 19.14
CA ARG A 8 -4.48 -5.22 19.73
C ARG A 8 -3.01 -5.61 19.59
N THR A 9 -2.71 -6.87 19.25
CA THR A 9 -1.33 -7.32 19.04
C THR A 9 -0.92 -7.10 17.59
N LYS A 10 0.27 -6.52 17.39
CA LYS A 10 0.86 -6.33 16.05
C LYS A 10 1.06 -7.69 15.39
N SER A 11 0.62 -7.80 14.14
CA SER A 11 0.88 -8.96 13.30
C SER A 11 2.37 -9.02 12.91
N PRO A 12 2.94 -10.21 12.65
CA PRO A 12 4.24 -10.35 11.99
C PRO A 12 4.32 -9.60 10.64
N HIS A 13 3.16 -9.34 10.01
CA HIS A 13 3.05 -8.59 8.76
C HIS A 13 2.77 -7.10 8.96
N TYR A 14 2.99 -6.54 10.16
CA TYR A 14 2.86 -5.11 10.41
C TYR A 14 3.76 -4.31 9.46
N GLY A 15 3.18 -3.35 8.75
CA GLY A 15 3.88 -2.53 7.74
C GLY A 15 4.06 -3.20 6.37
N ALA A 16 3.51 -4.40 6.14
CA ALA A 16 3.62 -5.06 4.83
C ALA A 16 2.91 -4.29 3.71
N LEU A 17 1.80 -3.59 4.02
CA LEU A 17 1.16 -2.68 3.05
C LEU A 17 2.03 -1.47 2.72
N GLN A 18 2.84 -0.96 3.65
CA GLN A 18 3.76 0.14 3.36
C GLN A 18 4.83 -0.32 2.37
N LYS A 19 5.41 -1.51 2.58
CA LYS A 19 6.38 -2.11 1.65
C LYS A 19 5.79 -2.28 0.25
N LEU A 20 4.52 -2.69 0.15
CA LEU A 20 3.80 -2.75 -1.12
C LEU A 20 3.73 -1.38 -1.78
N VAL A 21 3.29 -0.35 -1.05
CA VAL A 21 3.23 1.03 -1.58
C VAL A 21 4.61 1.51 -2.02
N ASP A 22 5.63 1.37 -1.20
CA ASP A 22 6.99 1.81 -1.53
C ASP A 22 7.50 1.11 -2.80
N SER A 23 7.34 -0.21 -2.90
CA SER A 23 7.78 -0.99 -4.09
C SER A 23 7.14 -0.52 -5.40
N LEU A 24 5.94 0.06 -5.35
CA LEU A 24 5.21 0.55 -6.51
C LEU A 24 5.70 1.92 -6.98
N PHE A 25 6.32 2.72 -6.09
CA PHE A 25 6.66 4.12 -6.34
C PHE A 25 8.16 4.45 -6.20
N ASP A 26 9.00 3.61 -5.58
CA ASP A 26 10.44 3.80 -5.38
C ASP A 26 11.29 3.44 -6.62
N ARG A 27 10.86 3.84 -7.82
CA ARG A 27 11.55 3.40 -9.04
C ARG A 27 12.92 4.05 -9.29
N GLU A 28 13.34 5.08 -8.53
CA GLU A 28 14.61 5.78 -8.76
C GLU A 28 15.24 6.31 -7.46
N ASP A 29 16.57 6.21 -7.36
CA ASP A 29 17.37 6.81 -6.29
C ASP A 29 17.19 8.33 -6.28
N ALA A 30 16.42 8.84 -5.31
CA ALA A 30 16.12 10.27 -5.16
C ALA A 30 17.38 11.15 -5.16
N ASP A 31 18.52 10.59 -4.72
CA ASP A 31 19.82 11.26 -4.66
C ASP A 31 20.43 11.59 -6.03
N THR A 32 19.87 11.05 -7.13
CA THR A 32 20.37 11.27 -8.50
C THR A 32 19.50 12.25 -9.30
N LEU A 33 18.36 12.70 -8.74
CA LEU A 33 17.42 13.56 -9.45
C LEU A 33 17.82 15.04 -9.38
N THR A 34 17.77 15.72 -10.51
CA THR A 34 17.89 17.19 -10.60
C THR A 34 16.65 17.90 -10.05
N ALA A 35 16.76 19.18 -9.70
CA ALA A 35 15.64 19.98 -9.21
C ALA A 35 14.47 20.04 -10.22
N GLU A 36 14.78 20.12 -11.51
CA GLU A 36 13.80 20.11 -12.60
C GLU A 36 13.06 18.76 -12.67
N GLN A 37 13.77 17.64 -12.51
CA GLN A 37 13.16 16.31 -12.50
C GLN A 37 12.27 16.09 -11.27
N ILE A 38 12.64 16.66 -10.12
CA ILE A 38 11.81 16.64 -8.90
C ILE A 38 10.53 17.47 -9.14
N ALA A 39 10.65 18.68 -9.67
CA ALA A 39 9.51 19.55 -9.96
C ALA A 39 8.53 18.90 -10.95
N GLU A 40 9.04 18.26 -12.00
CA GLU A 40 8.24 17.55 -12.99
C GLU A 40 7.46 16.38 -12.36
N ARG A 41 8.08 15.64 -11.43
CA ARG A 41 7.39 14.57 -10.68
C ARG A 41 6.29 15.08 -9.76
N VAL A 42 6.46 16.27 -9.19
CA VAL A 42 5.42 16.90 -8.36
C VAL A 42 4.23 17.30 -9.23
N LEU A 43 4.48 17.85 -10.42
CA LEU A 43 3.44 18.23 -11.39
C LEU A 43 2.75 17.01 -12.02
N HIS A 44 3.51 15.96 -12.28
CA HIS A 44 3.06 14.73 -12.93
C HIS A 44 3.37 13.50 -12.06
N PRO A 45 2.59 13.28 -10.99
CA PRO A 45 2.84 12.17 -10.08
C PRO A 45 2.68 10.82 -10.81
N ALA A 46 3.56 9.88 -10.47
CA ALA A 46 3.48 8.51 -10.95
C ALA A 46 2.11 7.90 -10.65
N LYS A 47 1.64 7.05 -11.58
CA LYS A 47 0.36 6.35 -11.47
C LYS A 47 0.55 4.86 -11.65
N VAL A 48 -0.13 4.08 -10.83
CA VAL A 48 -0.16 2.61 -10.91
C VAL A 48 -1.58 2.13 -11.17
N ARG A 49 -1.74 1.07 -11.97
CA ARG A 49 -3.06 0.48 -12.21
C ARG A 49 -3.39 -0.47 -11.07
N ARG A 50 -4.68 -0.66 -10.78
CA ARG A 50 -5.14 -1.68 -9.80
C ARG A 50 -4.49 -3.06 -10.02
N LEU A 51 -4.37 -3.49 -11.27
CA LEU A 51 -3.75 -4.77 -11.61
C LEU A 51 -2.28 -4.82 -11.16
N ASP A 52 -1.53 -3.74 -11.33
CA ASP A 52 -0.12 -3.68 -10.92
C ASP A 52 0.00 -3.78 -9.39
N VAL A 53 -0.93 -3.18 -8.65
CA VAL A 53 -0.99 -3.31 -7.18
C VAL A 53 -1.25 -4.75 -6.75
N ILE A 54 -2.16 -5.46 -7.42
CA ILE A 54 -2.47 -6.86 -7.13
C ILE A 54 -1.27 -7.76 -7.41
N ILE A 55 -0.65 -7.60 -8.59
CA ILE A 55 0.54 -8.38 -8.97
C ILE A 55 1.67 -8.15 -7.96
N ALA A 56 1.90 -6.90 -7.55
CA ALA A 56 2.92 -6.58 -6.56
C ALA A 56 2.59 -7.18 -5.17
N ALA A 57 1.32 -7.15 -4.76
CA ALA A 57 0.87 -7.75 -3.51
C ALA A 57 1.08 -9.27 -3.47
N GLU A 58 0.75 -9.96 -4.57
CA GLU A 58 1.00 -11.39 -4.73
C GLU A 58 2.51 -11.69 -4.76
N SER A 59 3.29 -10.86 -5.45
CA SER A 59 4.75 -11.02 -5.55
C SER A 59 5.47 -10.80 -4.20
N LEU A 60 4.86 -10.05 -3.29
CA LEU A 60 5.36 -9.83 -1.92
C LEU A 60 4.85 -10.89 -0.93
N ASP A 61 4.14 -11.92 -1.40
CA ASP A 61 3.54 -12.98 -0.59
C ASP A 61 2.71 -12.42 0.59
N LEU A 62 1.88 -11.40 0.31
CA LEU A 62 1.02 -10.83 1.35
C LEU A 62 0.07 -11.90 1.91
N PRO A 63 -0.18 -11.91 3.24
CA PRO A 63 -1.13 -12.83 3.84
C PRO A 63 -2.55 -12.56 3.33
N GLY A 64 -3.40 -13.59 3.35
CA GLY A 64 -4.77 -13.52 2.83
C GLY A 64 -5.59 -12.32 3.34
N GLU A 65 -5.45 -11.96 4.62
CA GLU A 65 -6.11 -10.77 5.20
C GLU A 65 -5.66 -9.47 4.52
N LEU A 66 -4.37 -9.31 4.18
CA LEU A 66 -3.90 -8.11 3.47
C LEU A 66 -4.23 -8.15 1.96
N LEU A 67 -4.29 -9.34 1.36
CA LEU A 67 -4.80 -9.50 0.00
C LEU A 67 -6.28 -9.13 -0.11
N GLU A 68 -7.09 -9.42 0.91
CA GLU A 68 -8.48 -8.96 0.98
C GLU A 68 -8.56 -7.43 0.90
N ILE A 69 -7.74 -6.72 1.68
CA ILE A 69 -7.66 -5.26 1.67
C ILE A 69 -7.25 -4.72 0.30
N VAL A 70 -6.26 -5.32 -0.36
CA VAL A 70 -5.85 -4.94 -1.73
C VAL A 70 -6.97 -5.19 -2.74
N ASN A 71 -7.72 -6.28 -2.59
CA ASN A 71 -8.80 -6.64 -3.50
C ASN A 71 -10.00 -5.69 -3.43
N LEU A 72 -10.19 -5.00 -2.29
CA LEU A 72 -11.23 -3.96 -2.11
C LEU A 72 -10.95 -2.66 -2.87
N LEU A 73 -9.77 -2.49 -3.46
CA LEU A 73 -9.47 -1.30 -4.26
C LEU A 73 -10.44 -1.17 -5.43
N PRO A 74 -11.01 0.04 -5.66
CA PRO A 74 -11.85 0.28 -6.82
C PRO A 74 -11.05 0.13 -8.13
N PRO A 75 -11.69 -0.18 -9.26
CA PRO A 75 -11.01 -0.20 -10.55
C PRO A 75 -10.46 1.19 -10.90
N GLY A 76 -9.25 1.25 -11.45
CA GLY A 76 -8.67 2.50 -11.93
C GLY A 76 -7.14 2.58 -11.82
N THR A 77 -6.66 3.82 -11.85
CA THR A 77 -5.26 4.18 -11.62
C THR A 77 -5.14 5.05 -10.38
N PHE A 78 -4.02 4.91 -9.67
CA PHE A 78 -3.78 5.57 -8.40
C PHE A 78 -2.45 6.29 -8.41
N THR A 79 -2.44 7.54 -7.95
CA THR A 79 -1.23 8.15 -7.39
C THR A 79 -0.95 7.53 -6.02
N ARG A 80 0.28 7.67 -5.49
CA ARG A 80 0.65 7.20 -4.14
C ARG A 80 -0.36 7.64 -3.09
N HIS A 81 -0.63 8.94 -3.03
CA HIS A 81 -1.58 9.52 -2.07
C HIS A 81 -2.99 8.91 -2.17
N ARG A 82 -3.52 8.74 -3.39
CA ARG A 82 -4.83 8.12 -3.61
C ARG A 82 -4.84 6.65 -3.21
N LEU A 83 -3.77 5.89 -3.52
CA LEU A 83 -3.65 4.49 -3.13
C LEU A 83 -3.63 4.36 -1.60
N CYS A 84 -2.80 5.15 -0.91
CA CYS A 84 -2.69 5.13 0.55
C CYS A 84 -4.02 5.45 1.22
N THR A 85 -4.75 6.43 0.69
CA THR A 85 -6.09 6.79 1.19
C THR A 85 -7.05 5.59 1.10
N GLN A 86 -7.10 4.91 -0.06
CA GLN A 86 -8.00 3.77 -0.26
C GLN A 86 -7.64 2.57 0.62
N LEU A 87 -6.35 2.23 0.73
CA LEU A 87 -5.87 1.16 1.60
C LEU A 87 -6.17 1.46 3.07
N ASN A 88 -5.95 2.70 3.52
CA ASN A 88 -6.25 3.11 4.89
C ASN A 88 -7.76 3.12 5.18
N SER A 89 -8.60 3.50 4.21
CA SER A 89 -10.06 3.38 4.35
C SER A 89 -10.50 1.92 4.51
N ALA A 90 -9.95 1.00 3.71
CA ALA A 90 -10.24 -0.43 3.83
C ALA A 90 -9.77 -1.01 5.17
N ILE A 91 -8.53 -0.72 5.58
CA ILE A 91 -7.97 -1.13 6.89
C ILE A 91 -8.80 -0.58 8.05
N GLY A 92 -9.19 0.69 7.96
CA GLY A 92 -10.05 1.35 8.95
C GLY A 92 -11.42 0.69 9.07
N GLY A 93 -12.03 0.33 7.94
CA GLY A 93 -13.31 -0.40 7.91
C GLY A 93 -13.26 -1.76 8.61
N HIS A 94 -12.11 -2.41 8.65
CA HIS A 94 -11.89 -3.69 9.34
C HIS A 94 -11.39 -3.54 10.78
N ALA A 95 -11.18 -2.30 11.26
CA ALA A 95 -10.52 -2.00 12.52
C ALA A 95 -9.12 -2.66 12.66
N TRP A 96 -8.40 -2.77 11.55
CA TRP A 96 -7.11 -3.48 11.46
C TRP A 96 -5.86 -2.59 11.58
N GLY A 97 -6.03 -1.27 11.72
CA GLY A 97 -4.90 -0.33 11.74
C GLY A 97 -3.86 -0.59 12.84
N GLN A 98 -4.28 -1.06 14.02
CA GLN A 98 -3.35 -1.41 15.10
C GLN A 98 -2.60 -2.73 14.85
N ARG A 99 -3.21 -3.63 14.09
CA ARG A 99 -2.67 -4.97 13.79
C ARG A 99 -1.69 -4.95 12.62
N TYR A 100 -2.00 -4.20 11.57
CA TYR A 100 -1.25 -4.18 10.31
C TYR A 100 -0.53 -2.87 10.01
N GLY A 101 -0.89 -1.79 10.69
CA GLY A 101 -0.41 -0.44 10.40
C GLY A 101 -1.26 0.26 9.34
N THR A 102 -0.94 1.53 9.11
CA THR A 102 -1.45 2.38 8.02
C THR A 102 -0.33 2.70 7.06
N VAL A 103 -0.67 3.25 5.89
CA VAL A 103 0.30 3.60 4.83
C VAL A 103 0.33 5.09 4.50
N GLU A 104 1.47 5.56 3.98
CA GLU A 104 1.70 6.93 3.49
C GLU A 104 2.49 7.00 2.17
#